data_AF-A0A0G4B0U9-F1
#
_entry.id   AF-A0A0G4B0U9-F1
#
_cell.length_a   1.000
_cell.length_b   1.000
_cell.length_c   1.000
_cell.angle_alpha   90.00
_cell.angle_beta   90.00
_cell.angle_gamma   90.00
#
_symmetry.space_group_name_H-M   'P 1'
#
loop_
_entity.id
_entity.type
_entity.pdbx_description
1 polymer ?
#
loop_
_entity_poly.entity_id
_entity_poly.type
_entity_poly.pdbx_seq_one_letter_code
_entity_poly.pdbx_strand_id
1 'polypeptide(L)'
;MKFLKLNTKQRYWLDFILVMTQKEIKARYKRTFLGLLWVIFNPFLQMLIIGLIFQFFVPMQIENYFLYLFAGLLPWNFFSMALLRATPLLVQERSLIQKAAFPRELMVVAVVMANLFHTLVASSVFLLFLAFLKTSFFAGVLFFISSFFLIFLILIFLLFFTLATCLVISALYVKIRDLIFIIQLSIQLLFYAVPVIYSLEMLPEFFRNLLYLNPLVSYIEVFRAAALNSVFNYKMAIYAGLFSIFFLFFALQFFRKESKNFDDWF
;
A
#
# COMPACT_ATOMS: atom_id res chain seq x y z
N MET A 1 -23.88 23.75 2.74
CA MET A 1 -22.98 22.74 3.35
C MET A 1 -21.55 23.29 3.33
N LYS A 2 -21.12 24.00 4.38
CA LYS A 2 -19.76 24.54 4.52
C LYS A 2 -18.86 23.45 5.14
N PHE A 3 -18.37 22.53 4.32
CA PHE A 3 -17.40 21.55 4.80
C PHE A 3 -16.06 22.24 5.03
N LEU A 4 -15.65 22.28 6.31
CA LEU A 4 -14.31 22.59 6.81
C LEU A 4 -13.67 23.86 6.22
N LYS A 5 -13.83 25.00 6.90
CA LYS A 5 -12.97 26.18 6.67
C LYS A 5 -11.53 25.82 7.07
N LEU A 6 -10.78 25.22 6.16
CA LEU A 6 -9.37 24.95 6.33
C LEU A 6 -8.62 26.29 6.51
N ASN A 7 -7.70 26.32 7.46
CA ASN A 7 -6.83 27.48 7.67
C ASN A 7 -5.95 27.67 6.41
N THR A 8 -5.59 28.91 6.04
CA THR A 8 -4.77 29.22 4.85
C THR A 8 -3.47 28.42 4.82
N LYS A 9 -2.85 28.21 5.99
CA LYS A 9 -1.67 27.36 6.16
C LYS A 9 -1.93 25.88 5.87
N GLN A 10 -3.08 25.33 6.26
CA GLN A 10 -3.44 23.93 5.98
C GLN A 10 -3.68 23.72 4.50
N ARG A 11 -4.36 24.67 3.84
CA ARG A 11 -4.58 24.65 2.39
C ARG A 11 -3.26 24.65 1.63
N TYR A 12 -2.32 25.51 2.04
CA TYR A 12 -0.97 25.54 1.45
C TYR A 12 -0.27 24.19 1.51
N TRP A 13 -0.31 23.49 2.66
CA TRP A 13 0.33 22.17 2.78
C TRP A 13 -0.39 21.08 1.98
N LEU A 14 -1.72 21.13 1.89
CA LEU A 14 -2.47 20.22 1.04
C LEU A 14 -2.12 20.45 -0.45
N ASP A 15 -2.07 21.70 -0.88
CA ASP A 15 -1.66 22.06 -2.24
C ASP A 15 -0.23 21.59 -2.52
N PHE A 16 0.69 21.74 -1.55
CA PHE A 16 2.05 21.20 -1.65
C PHE A 16 2.07 19.67 -1.82
N ILE A 17 1.36 18.93 -0.97
CA ILE A 17 1.26 17.46 -1.08
C ILE A 17 0.69 17.08 -2.46
N LEU A 18 -0.34 17.76 -2.93
CA LEU A 18 -0.97 17.48 -4.23
C LEU A 18 0.02 17.71 -5.38
N VAL A 19 0.72 18.84 -5.39
CA VAL A 19 1.71 19.15 -6.43
C VAL A 19 2.86 18.14 -6.42
N MET A 20 3.37 17.78 -5.24
CA MET A 20 4.44 16.79 -5.11
C MET A 20 3.95 15.39 -5.51
N THR A 21 2.73 15.00 -5.13
CA THR A 21 2.13 13.72 -5.54
C THR A 21 1.99 13.65 -7.06
N GLN A 22 1.54 14.74 -7.69
CA GLN A 22 1.46 14.83 -9.14
C GLN A 22 2.85 14.79 -9.80
N LYS A 23 3.86 15.44 -9.23
CA LYS A 23 5.26 15.35 -9.68
C LYS A 23 5.70 13.88 -9.68
N GLU A 24 5.45 13.15 -8.59
CA GLU A 24 5.84 11.74 -8.47
C GLU A 24 5.12 10.82 -9.47
N ILE A 25 3.80 10.99 -9.64
CA ILE A 25 3.04 10.22 -10.65
C ILE A 25 3.58 10.54 -12.05
N LYS A 26 3.74 11.82 -12.39
CA LYS A 26 4.25 12.23 -13.72
C LYS A 26 5.66 11.71 -13.96
N ALA A 27 6.55 11.77 -12.96
CA ALA A 27 7.92 11.30 -13.08
C ALA A 27 8.00 9.80 -13.42
N ARG A 28 7.09 8.99 -12.86
CA ARG A 28 7.05 7.53 -13.09
C ARG A 28 6.69 7.15 -14.53
N TYR A 29 5.80 7.90 -15.17
CA TYR A 29 5.31 7.59 -16.53
C TYR A 29 5.87 8.53 -17.61
N LYS A 30 6.77 9.44 -17.22
CA LYS A 30 7.42 10.37 -18.15
C LYS A 30 8.17 9.59 -19.23
N ARG A 31 7.91 9.92 -20.50
CA ARG A 31 8.53 9.27 -21.68
C ARG A 31 8.26 7.76 -21.79
N THR A 32 7.18 7.26 -21.19
CA THR A 32 6.73 5.88 -21.41
C THR A 32 5.69 5.83 -22.53
N PHE A 33 5.74 4.81 -23.39
CA PHE A 33 4.79 4.65 -24.50
C PHE A 33 3.35 4.42 -23.99
N LEU A 34 3.18 3.51 -23.03
CA LEU A 34 1.85 3.15 -22.48
C LEU A 34 1.34 4.12 -21.39
N GLY A 35 2.20 5.00 -20.86
CA GLY A 35 1.79 5.98 -19.85
C GLY A 35 1.15 5.36 -18.61
N LEU A 36 0.01 5.92 -18.20
CA LEU A 36 -0.75 5.48 -17.02
C LEU A 36 -1.34 4.06 -17.14
N LEU A 37 -1.39 3.46 -18.34
CA LEU A 37 -1.90 2.09 -18.49
C LEU A 37 -1.05 1.07 -17.71
N TRP A 38 0.22 1.38 -17.45
CA TRP A 38 1.10 0.56 -16.62
C TRP A 38 0.58 0.32 -15.19
N VAL A 39 -0.25 1.22 -14.68
CA VAL A 39 -0.90 1.08 -13.37
C VAL A 39 -1.76 -0.19 -13.31
N ILE A 40 -2.38 -0.54 -14.42
CA ILE A 40 -3.26 -1.69 -14.54
C ILE A 40 -2.46 -2.89 -15.05
N PHE A 41 -1.62 -2.68 -16.08
CA PHE A 41 -0.86 -3.77 -16.68
C PHE A 41 0.13 -4.42 -15.71
N ASN A 42 0.83 -3.66 -14.87
CA ASN A 42 1.82 -4.25 -13.96
C ASN A 42 1.23 -5.31 -13.01
N PRO A 43 0.22 -5.00 -12.17
CA PRO A 43 -0.33 -6.01 -11.28
C PRO A 43 -1.08 -7.12 -12.05
N PHE A 44 -1.66 -6.81 -13.22
CA PHE A 44 -2.32 -7.83 -14.06
C PHE A 44 -1.32 -8.84 -14.64
N LEU A 45 -0.21 -8.37 -15.21
CA LEU A 45 0.86 -9.22 -15.71
C LEU A 45 1.51 -10.03 -14.58
N GLN A 46 1.70 -9.42 -13.41
CA GLN A 46 2.21 -10.12 -12.24
C GLN A 46 1.24 -11.25 -11.81
N MET A 47 -0.06 -10.99 -11.79
CA MET A 47 -1.09 -12.00 -11.54
C MET A 47 -1.05 -13.11 -12.60
N LEU A 48 -0.90 -12.79 -13.89
CA LEU A 48 -0.79 -13.82 -14.93
C LEU A 48 0.46 -14.68 -14.74
N ILE A 49 1.63 -14.07 -14.56
CA ILE A 49 2.90 -14.80 -14.45
C ILE A 49 2.88 -15.71 -13.22
N ILE A 50 2.58 -15.17 -12.04
CA ILE A 50 2.55 -15.95 -10.79
C ILE A 50 1.37 -16.93 -10.80
N GLY A 51 0.21 -16.48 -11.30
CA GLY A 51 -1.00 -17.28 -11.43
C GLY A 51 -0.78 -18.51 -12.28
N LEU A 52 -0.13 -18.39 -13.45
CA LEU A 52 0.19 -19.53 -14.30
C LEU A 52 1.16 -20.49 -13.61
N ILE A 53 2.17 -19.99 -12.90
CA ILE A 53 3.12 -20.84 -12.16
C ILE A 53 2.38 -21.67 -11.10
N PHE A 54 1.61 -21.04 -10.24
CA PHE A 54 0.94 -21.75 -9.13
C PHE A 54 -0.33 -22.48 -9.56
N GLN A 55 -1.02 -22.09 -10.63
CA GLN A 55 -2.16 -22.86 -11.12
C GLN A 55 -1.72 -24.19 -11.75
N PHE A 56 -0.63 -24.20 -12.52
CA PHE A 56 -0.22 -25.36 -13.32
C PHE A 56 0.88 -26.22 -12.67
N PHE A 57 1.80 -25.61 -11.92
CA PHE A 57 2.95 -26.34 -11.36
C PHE A 57 2.79 -26.70 -9.88
N VAL A 58 1.94 -25.98 -9.13
CA VAL A 58 1.73 -26.18 -7.68
C VAL A 58 0.23 -26.10 -7.39
N PRO A 59 -0.59 -27.14 -7.68
CA PRO A 59 -2.04 -27.02 -7.69
C PRO A 59 -2.58 -26.54 -6.33
N MET A 60 -2.87 -25.24 -6.26
CA MET A 60 -3.47 -24.62 -5.09
C MET A 60 -4.95 -24.99 -5.08
N GLN A 61 -5.44 -25.59 -3.99
CA GLN A 61 -6.87 -25.87 -3.80
C GLN A 61 -7.63 -24.60 -3.42
N ILE A 62 -7.53 -23.58 -4.27
CA ILE A 62 -8.14 -22.26 -4.08
C ILE A 62 -9.04 -21.98 -5.28
N GLU A 63 -10.32 -21.77 -5.00
CA GLU A 63 -11.27 -21.40 -6.04
C GLU A 63 -10.89 -20.05 -6.67
N ASN A 64 -10.92 -19.98 -8.00
CA ASN A 64 -10.56 -18.78 -8.76
C ASN A 64 -9.20 -18.19 -8.35
N TYR A 65 -8.15 -19.02 -8.35
CA TYR A 65 -6.81 -18.65 -7.87
C TYR A 65 -6.27 -17.31 -8.42
N PHE A 66 -6.53 -16.99 -9.69
CA PHE A 66 -6.13 -15.69 -10.27
C PHE A 66 -6.76 -14.50 -9.53
N LEU A 67 -8.05 -14.57 -9.19
CA LEU A 67 -8.74 -13.50 -8.44
C LEU A 67 -8.25 -13.44 -7.00
N TYR A 68 -8.01 -14.61 -6.39
CA TYR A 68 -7.41 -14.73 -5.06
C TYR A 68 -6.05 -14.05 -4.98
N LEU A 69 -5.19 -14.36 -5.95
CA LEU A 69 -3.85 -13.82 -6.07
C LEU A 69 -3.88 -12.31 -6.33
N PHE A 70 -4.72 -11.85 -7.26
CA PHE A 70 -4.81 -10.43 -7.58
C PHE A 70 -5.29 -9.60 -6.39
N ALA A 71 -6.30 -10.09 -5.65
CA ALA A 71 -6.76 -9.46 -4.41
C ALA A 71 -5.65 -9.34 -3.35
N GLY A 72 -4.72 -10.31 -3.29
CA GLY A 72 -3.55 -10.24 -2.40
C GLY A 72 -2.45 -9.31 -2.93
N LEU A 73 -2.23 -9.30 -4.25
CA LEU A 73 -1.18 -8.50 -4.88
C LEU A 73 -1.43 -7.01 -4.74
N LEU A 74 -2.67 -6.52 -4.81
CA LEU A 74 -2.98 -5.08 -4.74
C LEU A 74 -2.48 -4.41 -3.44
N PRO A 75 -2.90 -4.83 -2.23
CA PRO A 75 -2.40 -4.27 -0.97
C PRO A 75 -0.89 -4.52 -0.77
N TRP A 76 -0.37 -5.68 -1.18
CA TRP A 76 1.07 -5.97 -1.11
C TRP A 76 1.91 -5.00 -1.95
N ASN A 77 1.48 -4.78 -3.20
CA ASN A 77 2.15 -3.92 -4.15
C ASN A 77 2.12 -2.46 -3.71
N PHE A 78 1.03 -2.00 -3.09
CA PHE A 78 0.96 -0.69 -2.48
C PHE A 78 2.06 -0.49 -1.43
N PHE A 79 2.12 -1.40 -0.45
CA PHE A 79 3.09 -1.33 0.65
C PHE A 79 4.53 -1.41 0.14
N SER A 80 4.86 -2.44 -0.63
CA SER A 80 6.22 -2.69 -1.11
C SER A 80 6.74 -1.59 -2.03
N MET A 81 5.94 -1.11 -2.99
CA MET A 81 6.34 -0.02 -3.87
C MET A 81 6.48 1.31 -3.14
N ALA A 82 5.57 1.61 -2.21
CA ALA A 82 5.68 2.82 -1.40
C ALA A 82 6.95 2.81 -0.54
N LEU A 83 7.26 1.69 0.11
CA LEU A 83 8.44 1.55 0.95
C LEU A 83 9.74 1.67 0.17
N LEU A 84 9.87 0.96 -0.97
CA LEU A 84 11.06 1.05 -1.82
C LEU A 84 11.29 2.46 -2.38
N ARG A 85 10.22 3.17 -2.73
CA ARG A 85 10.30 4.54 -3.23
C ARG A 85 10.60 5.56 -2.14
N ALA A 86 10.00 5.40 -0.96
CA ALA A 86 10.16 6.33 0.15
C ALA A 86 11.53 6.19 0.83
N THR A 87 12.13 4.99 0.86
CA THR A 87 13.38 4.73 1.56
C THR A 87 14.51 5.70 1.16
N PRO A 88 14.88 5.84 -0.13
CA PRO A 88 15.94 6.76 -0.52
C PRO A 88 15.49 8.21 -0.75
N LEU A 89 14.20 8.51 -0.59
CA LEU A 89 13.56 9.75 -1.04
C LEU A 89 14.25 11.01 -0.53
N LEU A 90 14.50 11.07 0.79
CA LEU A 90 15.02 12.28 1.43
C LEU A 90 16.44 12.61 0.94
N VAL A 91 17.27 11.60 0.72
CA VAL A 91 18.62 11.76 0.18
C VAL A 91 18.58 12.15 -1.29
N GLN A 92 17.69 11.54 -2.08
CA GLN A 92 17.53 11.85 -3.51
C GLN A 92 17.05 13.28 -3.75
N GLU A 93 16.19 13.80 -2.87
CA GLU A 93 15.62 15.14 -2.97
C GLU A 93 16.31 16.16 -2.05
N ARG A 94 17.55 15.88 -1.62
CA ARG A 94 18.32 16.76 -0.71
C ARG A 94 18.37 18.22 -1.16
N SER A 95 18.47 18.46 -2.48
CA SER A 95 18.56 19.82 -3.02
C SER A 95 17.27 20.61 -2.82
N LEU A 96 16.11 19.94 -2.80
CA LEU A 96 14.83 20.58 -2.52
C LEU A 96 14.72 20.87 -1.01
N ILE A 97 15.10 19.90 -0.19
CA ILE A 97 15.05 20.00 1.28
C ILE A 97 15.96 21.11 1.81
N GLN A 98 17.15 21.28 1.25
CA GLN A 98 18.10 22.33 1.67
C GLN A 98 17.70 23.73 1.18
N LYS A 99 16.92 23.84 0.09
CA LYS A 99 16.58 25.14 -0.55
C LYS A 99 15.22 25.69 -0.15
N ALA A 100 14.33 24.87 0.41
CA ALA A 100 12.98 25.28 0.76
C ALA A 100 12.58 24.80 2.15
N ALA A 101 12.01 25.70 2.95
CA ALA A 101 11.55 25.38 4.30
C ALA A 101 10.13 24.78 4.26
N PHE A 102 10.01 23.48 4.52
CA PHE A 102 8.74 22.78 4.67
C PHE A 102 8.87 21.59 5.63
N PRO A 103 7.77 21.10 6.25
CA PRO A 103 7.80 19.88 7.04
C PRO A 103 8.20 18.69 6.17
N ARG A 104 9.35 18.10 6.45
CA ARG A 104 10.00 17.09 5.60
C ARG A 104 9.15 15.82 5.46
N GLU A 105 8.25 15.55 6.40
CA GLU A 105 7.30 14.43 6.34
C GLU A 105 6.37 14.51 5.12
N LEU A 106 6.10 15.72 4.61
CA LEU A 106 5.19 15.92 3.48
C LEU A 106 5.71 15.29 2.18
N MET A 107 7.02 15.14 2.04
CA MET A 107 7.61 14.43 0.90
C MET A 107 7.29 12.95 0.94
N VAL A 108 7.44 12.34 2.13
CA VAL A 108 7.11 10.93 2.35
C VAL A 108 5.62 10.71 2.11
N VAL A 109 4.77 11.61 2.61
CA VAL A 109 3.32 11.59 2.34
C VAL A 109 3.04 11.64 0.83
N ALA A 110 3.68 12.53 0.08
CA ALA A 110 3.45 12.66 -1.36
C ALA A 110 3.80 11.37 -2.14
N VAL A 111 4.91 10.71 -1.79
CA VAL A 111 5.29 9.42 -2.40
C VAL A 111 4.29 8.32 -2.05
N VAL A 112 3.85 8.24 -0.80
CA VAL A 112 2.84 7.25 -0.38
C VAL A 112 1.51 7.51 -1.09
N MET A 113 1.07 8.77 -1.19
CA MET A 113 -0.15 9.15 -1.90
C MET A 113 -0.08 8.83 -3.40
N ALA A 114 1.08 8.98 -4.05
CA ALA A 114 1.27 8.59 -5.44
C ALA A 114 1.07 7.08 -5.64
N ASN A 115 1.58 6.26 -4.72
CA ASN A 115 1.35 4.80 -4.75
C ASN A 115 -0.09 4.43 -4.37
N LEU A 116 -0.73 5.19 -3.50
CA LEU A 116 -2.15 5.00 -3.16
C LEU A 116 -3.02 5.25 -4.39
N PHE A 117 -2.75 6.31 -5.16
CA PHE A 117 -3.46 6.57 -6.43
C PHE A 117 -3.39 5.36 -7.38
N HIS A 118 -2.21 4.76 -7.55
CA HIS A 118 -2.06 3.56 -8.38
C HIS A 118 -2.89 2.39 -7.87
N THR A 119 -2.87 2.18 -6.57
CA THR A 119 -3.63 1.10 -5.92
C THR A 119 -5.12 1.32 -6.03
N LEU A 120 -5.61 2.56 -5.89
CA LEU A 120 -7.02 2.92 -6.05
C LEU A 120 -7.50 2.70 -7.48
N VAL A 121 -6.71 3.07 -8.49
CA VAL A 121 -7.05 2.81 -9.90
C VAL A 121 -7.14 1.30 -10.15
N ALA A 122 -6.11 0.54 -9.76
CA ALA A 122 -6.09 -0.91 -9.94
C ALA A 122 -7.22 -1.61 -9.17
N SER A 123 -7.51 -1.19 -7.94
CA SER A 123 -8.60 -1.76 -7.12
C SER A 123 -9.98 -1.40 -7.67
N SER A 124 -10.16 -0.20 -8.21
CA SER A 124 -11.40 0.20 -8.87
C SER A 124 -11.68 -0.64 -10.11
N VAL A 125 -10.66 -0.84 -10.96
CA VAL A 125 -10.78 -1.71 -12.14
C VAL A 125 -11.08 -3.15 -11.73
N PHE A 126 -10.42 -3.66 -10.68
CA PHE A 126 -10.69 -4.99 -10.15
C PHE A 126 -12.12 -5.15 -9.65
N LEU A 127 -12.62 -4.19 -8.86
CA LEU A 127 -13.99 -4.21 -8.35
C LEU A 127 -15.04 -4.15 -9.46
N LEU A 128 -14.82 -3.32 -10.49
CA LEU A 128 -15.69 -3.25 -11.65
C LEU A 128 -15.73 -4.60 -12.40
N PHE A 129 -14.57 -5.23 -12.56
CA PHE A 129 -14.48 -6.56 -13.16
C PHE A 129 -15.24 -7.61 -12.33
N LEU A 130 -15.07 -7.65 -11.01
CA LEU A 130 -15.78 -8.58 -10.12
C LEU A 130 -17.30 -8.36 -10.11
N ALA A 131 -17.75 -7.10 -10.20
CA ALA A 131 -19.16 -6.76 -10.30
C ALA A 131 -19.76 -7.23 -11.62
N PHE A 132 -18.99 -7.14 -12.72
CA PHE A 132 -19.40 -7.63 -14.04
C PHE A 132 -19.57 -9.15 -14.10
N LEU A 133 -18.83 -9.91 -13.29
CA LEU A 133 -18.96 -11.38 -13.21
C LEU A 133 -20.24 -11.86 -12.48
N LYS A 134 -21.00 -10.96 -11.85
CA LYS A 134 -22.22 -11.36 -11.13
C LYS A 134 -23.36 -11.67 -12.10
N THR A 135 -24.16 -12.67 -11.75
CA THR A 135 -25.24 -13.23 -12.61
C THR A 135 -26.36 -12.24 -12.95
N SER A 136 -26.58 -11.22 -12.11
CA SER A 136 -27.53 -10.14 -12.39
C SER A 136 -26.88 -8.79 -12.15
N PHE A 137 -27.31 -7.79 -12.92
CA PHE A 137 -26.83 -6.40 -12.77
C PHE A 137 -27.06 -5.88 -11.35
N PHE A 138 -28.24 -6.15 -10.77
CA PHE A 138 -28.57 -5.73 -9.41
C PHE A 138 -27.65 -6.38 -8.35
N ALA A 139 -27.37 -7.69 -8.48
CA ALA A 139 -26.41 -8.36 -7.61
C ALA A 139 -24.99 -7.80 -7.76
N GLY A 140 -24.58 -7.46 -9.00
CA GLY A 140 -23.32 -6.78 -9.29
C GLY A 140 -23.18 -5.44 -8.59
N VAL A 141 -24.22 -4.59 -8.66
CA VAL A 141 -24.23 -3.26 -8.02
C VAL A 141 -24.19 -3.38 -6.49
N LEU A 142 -24.99 -4.26 -5.89
CA LEU A 142 -24.97 -4.48 -4.43
C LEU A 142 -23.61 -4.98 -3.94
N PHE A 143 -23.02 -5.93 -4.67
CA PHE A 143 -21.68 -6.43 -4.39
C PHE A 143 -20.63 -5.31 -4.50
N PHE A 144 -20.70 -4.49 -5.55
CA PHE A 144 -19.77 -3.38 -5.75
C PHE A 144 -19.83 -2.39 -4.57
N ILE A 145 -21.04 -1.97 -4.17
CA ILE A 145 -21.22 -0.99 -3.09
C ILE A 145 -20.69 -1.54 -1.76
N SER A 146 -21.09 -2.76 -1.39
CA SER A 146 -20.67 -3.38 -0.12
C SER A 146 -19.16 -3.62 -0.05
N SER A 147 -18.58 -4.15 -1.13
CA SER A 147 -17.13 -4.41 -1.23
C SER A 147 -16.32 -3.12 -1.27
N PHE A 148 -16.81 -2.08 -1.96
CA PHE A 148 -16.14 -0.80 -2.08
C PHE A 148 -15.88 -0.14 -0.73
N PHE A 149 -16.89 -0.09 0.15
CA PHE A 149 -16.72 0.52 1.48
C PHE A 149 -15.70 -0.24 2.35
N LEU A 150 -15.76 -1.57 2.35
CA LEU A 150 -14.84 -2.40 3.15
C LEU A 150 -13.40 -2.32 2.62
N ILE A 151 -13.22 -2.39 1.30
CA ILE A 151 -11.91 -2.22 0.66
C ILE A 151 -11.35 -0.83 0.93
N PHE A 152 -12.16 0.21 0.80
CA PHE A 152 -11.71 1.57 1.05
C PHE A 152 -11.30 1.78 2.52
N LEU A 153 -12.07 1.23 3.46
CA LEU A 153 -11.75 1.27 4.88
C LEU A 153 -10.42 0.60 5.19
N ILE A 154 -10.19 -0.64 4.69
CA ILE A 154 -8.94 -1.35 4.95
C ILE A 154 -7.75 -0.69 4.25
N LEU A 155 -7.95 -0.08 3.08
CA LEU A 155 -6.92 0.71 2.40
C LEU A 155 -6.50 1.96 3.19
N ILE A 156 -7.40 2.58 3.95
CA ILE A 156 -7.05 3.69 4.85
C ILE A 156 -6.12 3.20 5.98
N PHE A 157 -6.43 2.06 6.59
CA PHE A 157 -5.56 1.52 7.64
C PHE A 157 -4.20 1.07 7.09
N LEU A 158 -4.19 0.45 5.91
CA LEU A 158 -2.96 0.11 5.21
C LEU A 158 -2.17 1.36 4.81
N LEU A 159 -2.83 2.46 4.42
CA LEU A 159 -2.21 3.75 4.15
C LEU A 159 -1.49 4.27 5.39
N PHE A 160 -2.12 4.22 6.56
CA PHE A 160 -1.49 4.66 7.82
C PHE A 160 -0.30 3.79 8.20
N PHE A 161 -0.44 2.47 8.10
CA PHE A 161 0.66 1.53 8.36
C PHE A 161 1.84 1.73 7.39
N THR A 162 1.54 1.91 6.11
CA THR A 162 2.55 2.13 5.06
C THR A 162 3.25 3.47 5.28
N LEU A 163 2.50 4.54 5.55
CA LEU A 163 3.07 5.85 5.85
C LEU A 163 3.96 5.81 7.09
N ALA A 164 3.53 5.15 8.16
CA ALA A 164 4.31 4.97 9.38
C ALA A 164 5.65 4.27 9.09
N THR A 165 5.60 3.16 8.34
CA THR A 165 6.79 2.40 7.95
C THR A 165 7.73 3.25 7.08
N CYS A 166 7.19 3.93 6.06
CA CYS A 166 7.95 4.79 5.17
C CYS A 166 8.62 5.96 5.92
N LEU A 167 7.95 6.57 6.90
CA LEU A 167 8.53 7.62 7.73
C LEU A 167 9.72 7.09 8.52
N VAL A 168 9.55 5.99 9.26
CA VAL A 168 10.65 5.40 10.06
C VAL A 168 11.83 5.03 9.18
N ILE A 169 11.59 4.29 8.10
CA ILE A 169 12.68 3.77 7.25
C ILE A 169 13.38 4.89 6.47
N SER A 170 12.65 5.87 5.93
CA SER A 170 13.28 7.00 5.23
C SER A 170 14.14 7.86 6.15
N ALA A 171 13.72 8.07 7.40
CA ALA A 171 14.51 8.80 8.40
C ALA A 171 15.79 8.04 8.78
N LEU A 172 15.71 6.71 8.96
CA LEU A 172 16.87 5.88 9.24
C LEU A 172 17.85 5.84 8.05
N TYR A 173 17.33 5.79 6.83
CA TYR A 173 18.15 5.75 5.61
C TYR A 173 19.04 6.99 5.44
N VAL A 174 18.61 8.17 5.91
CA VAL A 174 19.44 9.39 5.90
C VAL A 174 20.78 9.15 6.60
N LYS A 175 20.79 8.36 7.68
CA LYS A 175 22.00 8.03 8.45
C LYS A 175 22.67 6.73 7.99
N ILE A 176 21.87 5.74 7.58
CA ILE A 176 22.33 4.38 7.27
C ILE A 176 21.99 4.07 5.82
N ARG A 177 22.93 4.34 4.91
CA ARG A 177 22.73 4.17 3.46
C ARG A 177 22.57 2.71 3.03
N ASP A 178 23.12 1.76 3.78
CA ASP A 178 22.99 0.33 3.48
C ASP A 178 21.58 -0.22 3.76
N LEU A 179 20.73 0.56 4.45
CA LEU A 179 19.37 0.16 4.76
C LEU A 179 18.55 -0.14 3.50
N ILE A 180 18.86 0.45 2.35
CA ILE A 180 18.14 0.13 1.10
C ILE A 180 18.30 -1.35 0.70
N PHE A 181 19.48 -1.94 0.87
CA PHE A 181 19.72 -3.35 0.54
C PHE A 181 18.94 -4.26 1.48
N ILE A 182 18.93 -3.93 2.78
CA ILE A 182 18.16 -4.64 3.79
C ILE A 182 16.67 -4.59 3.45
N ILE A 183 16.15 -3.42 3.07
CA ILE A 183 14.73 -3.26 2.72
C ILE A 183 14.38 -4.01 1.44
N GLN A 184 15.23 -4.00 0.42
CA GLN A 184 15.02 -4.78 -0.81
C GLN A 184 14.91 -6.28 -0.51
N LEU A 185 15.86 -6.82 0.27
CA LEU A 185 15.83 -8.22 0.70
C LEU A 185 14.60 -8.52 1.59
N SER A 186 14.29 -7.62 2.53
CA SER A 186 13.16 -7.79 3.45
C SER A 186 11.84 -7.83 2.70
N ILE A 187 11.64 -6.99 1.69
CA ILE A 187 10.43 -7.02 0.86
C ILE A 187 10.31 -8.34 0.11
N GLN A 188 11.41 -8.86 -0.43
CA GLN A 188 11.39 -10.17 -1.09
C GLN A 188 11.02 -11.28 -0.10
N LEU A 189 11.61 -11.31 1.09
CA LEU A 189 11.28 -12.30 2.12
C LEU A 189 9.84 -12.16 2.62
N LEU A 190 9.40 -10.92 2.88
CA LEU A 190 8.04 -10.64 3.36
C LEU A 190 6.96 -11.03 2.35
N PHE A 191 7.24 -10.97 1.05
CA PHE A 191 6.29 -11.43 0.02
C PHE A 191 5.90 -12.89 0.21
N TYR A 192 6.85 -13.73 0.62
CA TYR A 192 6.63 -15.15 0.89
C TYR A 192 6.20 -15.43 2.33
N ALA A 193 6.50 -14.53 3.27
CA ALA A 193 6.07 -14.68 4.66
C ALA A 193 4.61 -14.25 4.88
N VAL A 194 4.08 -13.35 4.05
CA VAL A 194 2.68 -12.92 4.08
C VAL A 194 1.88 -13.76 3.08
N PRO A 195 0.63 -14.17 3.38
CA PRO A 195 -0.18 -15.03 2.51
C PRO A 195 -0.68 -14.26 1.28
N VAL A 196 0.20 -13.87 0.38
CA VAL A 196 -0.15 -13.23 -0.90
C VAL A 196 -0.54 -14.29 -1.92
N ILE A 197 0.31 -15.32 -2.05
CA ILE A 197 0.21 -16.38 -3.06
C ILE A 197 -0.44 -17.67 -2.54
N TYR A 198 -0.62 -17.80 -1.22
CA TYR A 198 -1.13 -19.01 -0.56
C TYR A 198 -2.15 -18.67 0.53
N SER A 199 -2.97 -19.66 0.91
CA SER A 199 -3.94 -19.55 2.01
C SER A 199 -3.32 -19.91 3.36
N LEU A 200 -3.66 -19.15 4.41
CA LEU A 200 -3.25 -19.41 5.78
C LEU A 200 -3.68 -20.80 6.29
N GLU A 201 -4.74 -21.37 5.72
CA GLU A 201 -5.24 -22.69 6.09
C GLU A 201 -4.29 -23.82 5.68
N MET A 202 -3.42 -23.59 4.70
CA MET A 202 -2.40 -24.56 4.26
C MET A 202 -1.25 -24.72 5.25
N LEU A 203 -1.09 -23.76 6.16
CA LEU A 203 0.01 -23.76 7.12
C LEU A 203 -0.34 -24.55 8.39
N PRO A 204 0.65 -25.23 9.01
CA PRO A 204 0.50 -25.78 10.36
C PRO A 204 0.09 -24.69 11.36
N GLU A 205 -0.64 -25.09 12.41
CA GLU A 205 -1.27 -24.17 13.36
C GLU A 205 -0.28 -23.17 14.00
N PHE A 206 0.92 -23.64 14.36
CA PHE A 206 1.97 -22.79 14.93
C PHE A 206 2.36 -21.63 14.00
N PHE A 207 2.65 -21.93 12.73
CA PHE A 207 3.03 -20.90 11.74
C PHE A 207 1.86 -19.96 11.44
N ARG A 208 0.64 -20.50 11.38
CA ARG A 208 -0.58 -19.72 11.18
C ARG A 208 -0.77 -18.67 12.28
N ASN A 209 -0.60 -19.07 13.55
CA ASN A 209 -0.73 -18.17 14.69
C ASN A 209 0.36 -17.09 14.71
N LEU A 210 1.59 -17.43 14.33
CA LEU A 210 2.67 -16.46 14.21
C LEU A 210 2.37 -15.42 13.12
N LEU A 211 1.83 -15.84 11.98
CA LEU A 211 1.46 -14.93 10.89
C LEU A 211 0.30 -14.01 11.26
N TYR A 212 -0.64 -14.45 12.10
CA TYR A 212 -1.70 -13.56 12.59
C TYR A 212 -1.20 -12.37 13.40
N LEU A 213 0.01 -12.43 13.97
CA LEU A 213 0.64 -11.30 14.65
C LEU A 213 1.22 -10.25 13.67
N ASN A 214 1.38 -10.59 12.39
CA ASN A 214 1.86 -9.65 11.40
C ASN A 214 0.68 -8.82 10.87
N PRO A 215 0.65 -7.48 11.08
CA PRO A 215 -0.45 -6.64 10.64
C PRO A 215 -0.65 -6.64 9.12
N LEU A 216 0.41 -6.87 8.33
CA LEU A 216 0.30 -7.02 6.87
C LEU A 216 -0.64 -8.15 6.46
N VAL A 217 -0.64 -9.25 7.21
CA VAL A 217 -1.54 -10.39 6.98
C VAL A 217 -3.00 -9.94 7.15
N SER A 218 -3.29 -9.15 8.18
CA SER A 218 -4.64 -8.66 8.43
C SER A 218 -5.15 -7.73 7.32
N TYR A 219 -4.32 -6.84 6.77
CA TYR A 219 -4.75 -5.99 5.65
C TYR A 219 -5.07 -6.81 4.39
N ILE A 220 -4.25 -7.82 4.09
CA ILE A 220 -4.42 -8.66 2.90
C ILE A 220 -5.65 -9.56 3.03
N GLU A 221 -5.82 -10.25 4.15
CA GLU A 221 -6.97 -11.14 4.37
C GLU A 221 -8.29 -10.36 4.37
N VAL A 222 -8.34 -9.18 5.00
CA VAL A 222 -9.56 -8.36 5.04
C VAL A 222 -9.88 -7.77 3.66
N PHE A 223 -8.87 -7.31 2.91
CA PHE A 223 -9.04 -6.85 1.54
C PHE A 223 -9.58 -7.98 0.66
N ARG A 224 -8.98 -9.18 0.77
CA ARG A 224 -9.41 -10.36 0.02
C ARG A 224 -10.83 -10.77 0.38
N ALA A 225 -11.18 -10.79 1.66
CA ALA A 225 -12.52 -11.15 2.10
C ALA A 225 -13.59 -10.20 1.56
N ALA A 226 -13.29 -8.90 1.56
CA ALA A 226 -14.16 -7.90 0.95
C ALA A 226 -14.26 -8.08 -0.58
N ALA A 227 -13.17 -8.40 -1.27
CA ALA A 227 -13.16 -8.57 -2.72
C ALA A 227 -13.80 -9.88 -3.22
N LEU A 228 -13.74 -10.96 -2.44
CA LEU A 228 -14.18 -12.29 -2.90
C LEU A 228 -15.47 -12.78 -2.23
N ASN A 229 -16.14 -11.93 -1.45
CA ASN A 229 -17.30 -12.33 -0.62
C ASN A 229 -16.99 -13.51 0.33
N SER A 230 -15.76 -13.64 0.81
CA SER A 230 -15.42 -14.66 1.81
C SER A 230 -15.73 -14.16 3.23
N VAL A 231 -15.60 -15.05 4.21
CA VAL A 231 -15.94 -14.73 5.60
C VAL A 231 -15.09 -13.56 6.11
N PHE A 232 -15.76 -12.45 6.45
CA PHE A 232 -15.11 -11.25 6.95
C PHE A 232 -14.67 -11.41 8.41
N ASN A 233 -13.36 -11.33 8.66
CA ASN A 233 -12.82 -11.39 10.01
C ASN A 233 -12.69 -9.99 10.63
N TYR A 234 -13.71 -9.56 11.38
CA TYR A 234 -13.72 -8.26 12.04
C TYR A 234 -12.59 -8.07 13.07
N LYS A 235 -12.09 -9.15 13.70
CA LYS A 235 -11.00 -9.07 14.67
C LYS A 235 -9.71 -8.62 14.01
N MET A 236 -9.42 -9.14 12.81
CA MET A 236 -8.28 -8.70 12.00
C MET A 236 -8.42 -7.25 11.58
N ALA A 237 -9.62 -6.82 11.14
CA ALA A 237 -9.86 -5.45 10.74
C ALA A 237 -9.65 -4.45 11.90
N ILE A 238 -10.14 -4.78 13.11
CA ILE A 238 -9.94 -3.96 14.32
C ILE A 238 -8.46 -3.92 14.71
N TYR A 239 -7.79 -5.08 14.74
CA TYR A 239 -6.35 -5.16 15.03
C TYR A 239 -5.54 -4.30 14.06
N ALA A 240 -5.80 -4.45 12.76
CA ALA A 240 -5.15 -3.70 11.69
C ALA A 240 -5.36 -2.19 11.81
N GLY A 241 -6.58 -1.76 12.15
CA GLY A 241 -6.93 -0.36 12.39
C GLY A 241 -6.20 0.22 13.60
N LEU A 242 -6.34 -0.41 14.77
CA LEU A 242 -5.71 0.05 16.01
C LEU A 242 -4.18 0.10 15.88
N PHE A 243 -3.58 -0.96 15.33
CA PHE A 243 -2.14 -1.03 15.12
C PHE A 243 -1.66 0.08 14.18
N SER A 244 -2.36 0.32 13.05
CA SER A 244 -1.96 1.36 12.09
C SER A 244 -1.97 2.77 12.68
N ILE A 245 -3.00 3.10 13.47
CA ILE A 245 -3.17 4.41 14.11
C ILE A 245 -2.09 4.60 15.17
N PHE A 246 -1.91 3.60 16.03
CA PHE A 246 -0.88 3.61 17.06
C PHE A 246 0.51 3.76 16.45
N PHE A 247 0.83 2.93 15.46
CA PHE A 247 2.15 2.95 14.82
C PHE A 247 2.43 4.26 14.09
N LEU A 248 1.44 4.83 13.40
CA LEU A 248 1.58 6.12 12.74
C LEU A 248 1.87 7.25 13.74
N PHE A 249 1.21 7.24 14.90
CA PHE A 249 1.45 8.23 15.95
C PHE A 249 2.92 8.22 16.41
N PHE A 250 3.47 7.04 16.73
CA PHE A 250 4.87 6.91 17.13
C PHE A 250 5.85 7.21 15.99
N ALA A 251 5.56 6.74 14.77
CA ALA A 251 6.38 6.99 13.60
C ALA A 251 6.49 8.49 13.29
N LEU A 252 5.41 9.26 13.42
CA LEU A 252 5.43 10.71 13.24
C LEU A 252 6.28 11.42 14.30
N GLN A 253 6.19 11.00 15.56
CA GLN A 253 7.02 11.55 16.63
C GLN A 253 8.51 11.25 16.40
N PHE A 254 8.82 10.00 16.07
CA PHE A 254 10.16 9.58 15.71
C PHE A 254 10.71 10.39 14.53
N PHE A 255 9.96 10.48 13.44
CA PHE A 255 10.36 11.22 12.25
C PHE A 255 10.62 12.70 12.54
N ARG A 256 9.75 13.36 13.30
CA ARG A 256 9.91 14.79 13.64
C ARG A 256 11.09 15.05 14.58
N LYS A 257 11.45 14.07 15.40
CA LYS A 257 12.65 14.14 16.23
C LYS A 257 13.91 14.03 15.36
N GLU A 258 13.94 13.02 14.48
CA GLU A 258 15.08 12.76 13.60
C GLU A 258 15.26 13.84 12.53
N SER A 259 14.16 14.40 12.02
CA SER A 259 14.21 15.37 10.93
C SER A 259 14.97 16.64 11.30
N LYS A 260 15.05 17.01 12.58
CA LYS A 260 15.83 18.16 13.04
C LYS A 260 17.32 18.04 12.74
N ASN A 261 17.83 16.82 12.65
CA ASN A 261 19.25 16.55 12.47
C ASN A 261 19.60 16.23 11.01
N PHE A 262 18.64 16.22 10.06
CA PHE A 262 18.92 15.78 8.69
C PHE A 262 19.96 16.66 7.98
N ASP A 263 20.03 17.95 8.30
CA ASP A 263 20.97 18.87 7.67
C ASP A 263 22.43 18.53 7.98
N ASP A 264 22.69 17.83 9.09
CA ASP A 264 24.04 17.35 9.46
C ASP A 264 24.51 16.15 8.62
N TRP A 265 23.60 15.47 7.93
CA TRP A 265 23.87 14.20 7.22
C TRP A 265 23.74 14.28 5.69
N PHE A 266 23.29 15.42 5.15
CA PHE A 266 23.11 15.63 3.71
C PHE A 266 24.38 16.14 2.99
#